data_AF-A0A2N2WI66-F1
#
_entry.id   AF-A0A2N2WI66-F1
#
_cell.length_a   1.000
_cell.length_b   1.000
_cell.length_c   1.000
_cell.angle_alpha   90.00
_cell.angle_beta   90.00
_cell.angle_gamma   90.00
#
_symmetry.space_group_name_H-M   'P 1'
#
loop_
_entity.id
_entity.type
_entity.pdbx_description
1 polymer ?
#
loop_
_entity_poly.entity_id
_entity_poly.type
_entity_poly.pdbx_seq_one_letter_code
_entity_poly.pdbx_strand_id
1 'polypeptide(L)'
;MKKSTQKLRPAKAIASLALIALLSGCEYDFVDPGFVPITNTLSYATDIQPIFDASCNMSGCHAANGFDPDLSAANSYNTLLQENLINIDNPVSSKIYISMSSGSMKSFATPSQANLILTWIKQGALNN
;
A
#
# COMPACT_ATOMS: atom_id res chain seq x y z
N MET A 1 -24.77 73.71 11.98
CA MET A 1 -23.95 72.46 12.02
C MET A 1 -24.76 71.44 12.82
N LYS A 2 -25.11 70.22 12.41
CA LYS A 2 -24.58 69.23 11.45
C LYS A 2 -25.77 68.43 10.89
N LYS A 3 -25.81 68.21 9.57
CA LYS A 3 -26.62 67.15 8.93
C LYS A 3 -25.97 65.80 9.28
N SER A 4 -26.74 64.81 9.72
CA SER A 4 -26.25 63.43 9.83
C SER A 4 -27.16 62.51 9.05
N THR A 5 -26.62 62.05 7.94
CA THR A 5 -27.16 61.12 6.96
C THR A 5 -27.18 59.70 7.54
N GLN A 6 -28.34 59.07 7.62
CA GLN A 6 -28.41 57.62 7.87
C GLN A 6 -28.09 56.86 6.58
N LYS A 7 -27.08 55.99 6.68
CA LYS A 7 -26.44 55.26 5.60
C LYS A 7 -27.35 54.14 5.07
N LEU A 8 -27.41 54.05 3.74
CA LEU A 8 -28.05 53.00 2.95
C LEU A 8 -27.45 51.61 3.31
N ARG A 9 -28.30 50.60 3.55
CA ARG A 9 -27.90 49.21 3.85
C ARG A 9 -27.54 48.48 2.55
N PRO A 10 -26.39 47.81 2.42
CA PRO A 10 -26.14 46.94 1.28
C PRO A 10 -26.79 45.57 1.51
N ALA A 11 -27.86 45.30 0.77
CA ALA A 11 -28.36 43.95 0.54
C ALA A 11 -27.61 43.32 -0.64
N LYS A 12 -27.40 42.00 -0.56
CA LYS A 12 -26.95 41.09 -1.63
C LYS A 12 -25.44 40.98 -1.84
N ALA A 13 -24.80 40.17 -0.99
CA ALA A 13 -23.48 39.57 -1.25
C ALA A 13 -23.52 38.05 -0.99
N ILE A 14 -24.57 37.37 -1.44
CA ILE A 14 -24.72 35.91 -1.33
C ILE A 14 -25.12 35.37 -2.70
N ALA A 15 -24.23 35.45 -3.69
CA ALA A 15 -24.50 34.90 -5.02
C ALA A 15 -23.23 34.47 -5.76
N SER A 16 -22.16 34.09 -5.05
CA SER A 16 -20.87 33.82 -5.70
C SER A 16 -20.08 32.62 -5.16
N LEU A 17 -20.62 31.81 -4.22
CA LEU A 17 -19.86 30.72 -3.60
C LEU A 17 -20.27 29.30 -4.02
N ALA A 18 -21.18 29.14 -5.00
CA ALA A 18 -21.77 27.84 -5.34
C ALA A 18 -21.24 27.19 -6.63
N LEU A 19 -20.25 27.77 -7.33
CA LEU A 19 -19.82 27.29 -8.66
C LEU A 19 -18.48 26.52 -8.68
N ILE A 20 -17.81 26.33 -7.53
CA ILE A 20 -16.45 25.74 -7.50
C ILE A 20 -16.45 24.23 -7.15
N ALA A 21 -17.60 23.63 -6.83
CA ALA A 21 -17.68 22.23 -6.38
C ALA A 21 -17.72 21.16 -7.49
N LEU A 22 -17.40 21.50 -8.75
CA LEU A 22 -17.52 20.58 -9.90
C LEU A 22 -16.18 20.08 -10.46
N LEU A 23 -15.06 20.27 -9.75
CA LEU A 23 -13.80 19.62 -10.10
C LEU A 23 -13.81 18.17 -9.57
N SER A 24 -14.70 17.35 -10.13
CA SER A 24 -14.60 15.90 -10.04
C SER A 24 -13.32 15.47 -10.74
N GLY A 25 -12.24 15.30 -9.97
CA GLY A 25 -10.98 14.80 -10.48
C GLY A 25 -11.17 13.37 -10.97
N CYS A 26 -11.10 13.18 -12.29
CA CYS A 26 -10.72 11.88 -12.82
C CYS A 26 -9.26 11.66 -12.41
N GLU A 27 -9.04 10.81 -11.41
CA GLU A 27 -7.70 10.28 -11.12
C GLU A 27 -7.26 9.52 -12.37
N TYR A 28 -6.16 9.96 -13.00
CA TYR A 28 -5.54 9.19 -14.06
C TYR A 28 -4.73 8.09 -13.39
N ASP A 29 -5.25 6.86 -13.40
CA ASP A 29 -4.50 5.71 -12.90
C ASP A 29 -3.36 5.44 -13.89
N PHE A 30 -2.14 5.82 -13.50
CA PHE A 30 -0.95 5.51 -14.29
C PHE A 30 -0.76 4.00 -14.24
N VAL A 31 -1.25 3.31 -15.27
CA VAL A 31 -1.01 1.88 -15.44
C VAL A 31 0.45 1.75 -15.91
N ASP A 32 1.33 1.36 -14.99
CA ASP A 32 2.69 0.96 -15.34
C ASP A 32 2.61 -0.16 -16.39
N PRO A 33 3.14 0.03 -17.61
CA PRO A 33 3.02 -0.97 -18.68
C PRO A 33 3.71 -2.31 -18.36
N GLY A 34 4.43 -2.43 -17.23
CA GLY A 34 4.92 -3.70 -16.69
C GLY A 34 3.93 -4.46 -15.79
N PHE A 35 2.78 -3.88 -15.45
CA PHE A 35 1.81 -4.45 -14.52
C PHE A 35 0.67 -5.17 -15.25
N VAL A 36 0.77 -6.50 -15.34
CA VAL A 36 -0.39 -7.33 -15.67
C VAL A 36 -1.24 -7.49 -14.40
N PRO A 37 -2.55 -7.18 -14.44
CA PRO A 37 -3.43 -7.40 -13.30
C PRO A 37 -3.46 -8.89 -12.92
N ILE A 38 -3.03 -9.20 -11.70
CA ILE A 38 -3.12 -10.55 -11.14
C ILE A 38 -4.59 -10.75 -10.73
N THR A 39 -5.30 -11.60 -11.46
CA THR A 39 -6.74 -11.83 -11.25
C THR A 39 -7.05 -13.17 -10.60
N ASN A 40 -6.11 -14.12 -10.65
CA ASN A 40 -6.23 -15.37 -9.93
C ASN A 40 -5.95 -15.18 -8.43
N THR A 41 -6.53 -16.05 -7.62
CA THR A 41 -6.14 -16.19 -6.22
C THR A 41 -4.71 -16.70 -6.15
N LEU A 42 -3.89 -16.03 -5.34
CA LEU A 42 -2.52 -16.42 -5.06
C LEU A 42 -2.49 -17.45 -3.94
N SER A 43 -1.58 -18.42 -4.06
CA SER A 43 -1.23 -19.37 -3.01
C SER A 43 0.00 -18.89 -2.25
N TYR A 44 -0.05 -19.00 -0.92
CA TYR A 44 1.15 -18.71 -0.13
C TYR A 44 2.31 -19.62 -0.52
N ALA A 45 2.07 -20.92 -0.63
CA ALA A 45 3.11 -21.91 -0.85
C ALA A 45 3.75 -21.81 -2.24
N THR A 46 2.96 -21.53 -3.29
CA THR A 46 3.48 -21.55 -4.67
C THR A 46 3.80 -20.18 -5.24
N ASP A 47 3.19 -19.10 -4.73
CA ASP A 47 3.38 -17.76 -5.29
C ASP A 47 4.17 -16.84 -4.35
N ILE A 48 4.04 -17.00 -3.04
CA ILE A 48 4.62 -16.08 -2.05
C ILE A 48 5.92 -16.60 -1.45
N GLN A 49 5.94 -17.82 -0.92
CA GLN A 49 7.15 -18.40 -0.34
C GLN A 49 8.33 -18.41 -1.33
N PRO A 50 8.15 -18.73 -2.63
CA PRO A 50 9.26 -18.71 -3.58
C PRO A 50 9.88 -17.33 -3.79
N ILE A 51 9.16 -16.24 -3.51
CA ILE A 51 9.72 -14.89 -3.53
C ILE A 51 10.77 -14.74 -2.44
N PHE A 52 10.47 -15.24 -1.23
CA PHE A 52 11.42 -15.21 -0.12
C PHE A 52 12.60 -16.14 -0.38
N ASP A 53 12.36 -17.34 -0.89
CA ASP A 53 13.42 -18.32 -1.20
C ASP A 53 14.40 -17.82 -2.28
N ALA A 54 13.92 -17.00 -3.20
CA ALA A 54 14.75 -16.48 -4.28
C ALA A 54 15.84 -15.49 -3.79
N SER A 55 15.59 -14.71 -2.73
CA SER A 55 16.49 -13.59 -2.38
C SER A 55 16.51 -13.15 -0.91
N CYS A 56 15.68 -13.71 -0.03
CA CYS A 56 15.57 -13.29 1.37
C CYS A 56 15.91 -14.42 2.36
N ASN A 57 15.31 -15.60 2.15
CA ASN A 57 15.52 -16.81 2.95
C ASN A 57 16.86 -17.48 2.57
N MET A 58 17.95 -16.82 2.96
CA MET A 58 19.30 -17.35 2.79
C MET A 58 20.08 -17.27 4.10
N SER A 59 21.03 -18.19 4.27
CA SER A 59 21.85 -18.29 5.48
C SER A 59 22.50 -16.95 5.82
N GLY A 60 22.28 -16.46 7.04
CA GLY A 60 22.80 -15.17 7.50
C GLY A 60 22.00 -13.95 7.05
N CYS A 61 20.89 -14.12 6.32
CA CYS A 61 19.87 -13.09 6.07
C CYS A 61 18.58 -13.49 6.78
N HIS A 62 17.47 -13.71 6.09
CA HIS A 62 16.17 -14.04 6.70
C HIS A 62 15.84 -15.54 6.66
N ALA A 63 16.86 -16.39 6.82
CA ALA A 63 16.66 -17.83 6.98
C ALA A 63 16.43 -18.22 8.45
N ALA A 64 16.13 -19.50 8.68
CA ALA A 64 16.07 -20.05 10.04
C ALA A 64 17.40 -19.81 10.78
N ASN A 65 17.31 -19.19 11.96
CA ASN A 65 18.45 -18.73 12.77
C ASN A 65 19.29 -17.59 12.13
N GLY A 66 18.73 -16.88 11.16
CA GLY A 66 19.28 -15.66 10.59
C GLY A 66 18.85 -14.40 11.35
N PHE A 67 18.85 -13.26 10.65
CA PHE A 67 18.21 -12.04 11.08
C PHE A 67 16.68 -12.16 10.98
N ASP A 68 15.99 -11.68 12.02
CA ASP A 68 14.54 -11.57 12.01
C ASP A 68 14.06 -10.58 10.91
N PRO A 69 12.91 -10.84 10.27
CA PRO A 69 12.05 -12.02 10.43
C PRO A 69 12.66 -13.30 9.83
N ASP A 70 12.34 -14.45 10.43
CA ASP A 70 12.57 -15.76 9.81
C ASP A 70 11.56 -15.98 8.67
N LEU A 71 12.05 -15.94 7.43
CA LEU A 71 11.30 -16.14 6.19
C LEU A 71 11.53 -17.55 5.59
N SER A 72 12.06 -18.49 6.37
CA SER A 72 12.13 -19.89 5.97
C SER A 72 10.76 -20.51 5.77
N ALA A 73 10.64 -21.43 4.83
CA ALA A 73 9.36 -22.04 4.45
C ALA A 73 8.59 -22.70 5.62
N ALA A 74 9.28 -23.10 6.70
CA ALA A 74 8.64 -23.65 7.88
C ALA A 74 7.98 -22.59 8.79
N ASN A 75 8.49 -21.36 8.79
CA ASN A 75 8.18 -20.35 9.79
C ASN A 75 7.54 -19.08 9.21
N SER A 76 7.93 -18.70 8.00
CA SER A 76 7.60 -17.45 7.31
C SER A 76 6.15 -16.99 7.46
N TYR A 77 5.17 -17.85 7.22
CA TYR A 77 3.76 -17.46 7.32
C TYR A 77 3.40 -17.00 8.74
N ASN A 78 3.79 -17.80 9.73
CA ASN A 78 3.53 -17.50 11.14
C ASN A 78 4.32 -16.28 11.59
N THR A 79 5.58 -16.15 11.16
CA THR A 79 6.43 -14.97 11.43
C THR A 79 5.77 -13.68 10.95
N LEU A 80 5.27 -13.65 9.71
CA LEU A 80 4.62 -12.48 9.13
C LEU A 80 3.41 -12.00 9.95
N LEU A 81 2.66 -12.94 10.55
CA LEU A 81 1.53 -12.65 11.41
C LEU A 81 1.95 -12.23 12.83
N GLN A 82 2.82 -13.00 13.46
CA GLN A 82 3.24 -12.80 14.86
C GLN A 82 4.02 -11.50 15.04
N GLU A 83 4.84 -11.12 14.06
CA GLU A 83 5.59 -9.87 14.07
C GLU A 83 4.80 -8.66 13.52
N ASN A 84 3.52 -8.86 13.19
CA ASN A 84 2.64 -7.83 12.67
C ASN A 84 3.26 -7.12 11.44
N LEU A 85 3.71 -7.93 10.47
CA LEU A 85 4.34 -7.46 9.23
C LEU A 85 3.31 -7.26 8.11
N ILE A 86 2.11 -7.81 8.28
CA ILE A 86 0.99 -7.73 7.36
C ILE A 86 -0.13 -6.89 7.98
N ASN A 87 -0.71 -6.00 7.19
CA ASN A 87 -1.92 -5.27 7.52
C ASN A 87 -2.96 -5.54 6.42
N ILE A 88 -3.93 -6.42 6.69
CA ILE A 88 -4.97 -6.77 5.70
C ILE A 88 -5.99 -5.64 5.50
N ASP A 89 -6.21 -4.79 6.51
CA ASP A 89 -7.14 -3.66 6.44
C ASP A 89 -6.55 -2.51 5.62
N ASN A 90 -5.22 -2.39 5.62
CA ASN A 90 -4.48 -1.44 4.79
C ASN A 90 -3.23 -2.10 4.18
N PRO A 91 -3.38 -2.89 3.10
CA PRO A 91 -2.31 -3.69 2.51
C PRO A 91 -1.05 -2.91 2.13
N VAL A 92 -1.21 -1.68 1.60
CA VAL A 92 -0.08 -0.82 1.21
C VAL A 92 0.75 -0.33 2.41
N SER A 93 0.20 -0.41 3.63
CA SER A 93 0.92 -0.07 4.86
C SER A 93 1.66 -1.27 5.49
N SER A 94 1.53 -2.46 4.92
CA SER A 94 2.20 -3.66 5.43
C SER A 94 3.71 -3.49 5.40
N LYS A 95 4.38 -3.75 6.53
CA LYS A 95 5.84 -3.59 6.66
C LYS A 95 6.59 -4.44 5.65
N ILE A 96 6.16 -5.68 5.40
CA ILE A 96 6.78 -6.57 4.41
C ILE A 96 6.75 -5.96 3.01
N TYR A 97 5.60 -5.40 2.60
CA TYR A 97 5.43 -4.73 1.31
C TYR A 97 6.26 -3.45 1.21
N ILE A 98 6.23 -2.60 2.25
CA ILE A 98 7.03 -1.35 2.27
C ILE A 98 8.52 -1.69 2.17
N SER A 99 8.99 -2.69 2.93
CA SER A 99 10.39 -3.11 2.92
C SER A 99 10.86 -3.50 1.51
N MET A 100 10.03 -4.23 0.77
CA MET A 100 10.32 -4.69 -0.59
C MET A 100 10.12 -3.64 -1.68
N SER A 101 9.17 -2.71 -1.52
CA SER A 101 8.82 -1.74 -2.58
C SER A 101 9.64 -0.45 -2.51
N SER A 102 9.92 0.03 -1.30
CA SER A 102 10.59 1.32 -1.08
C SER A 102 11.55 1.35 0.12
N GLY A 103 11.62 0.28 0.90
CA GLY A 103 12.36 0.21 2.15
C GLY A 103 13.75 -0.41 2.03
N SER A 104 14.24 -0.96 3.15
CA SER A 104 15.60 -1.50 3.27
C SER A 104 15.85 -2.71 2.37
N MET A 105 14.82 -3.50 2.04
CA MET A 105 14.93 -4.70 1.21
C MET A 105 14.60 -4.46 -0.26
N LYS A 106 14.40 -3.21 -0.69
CA LYS A 106 14.05 -2.88 -2.09
C LYS A 106 15.02 -3.47 -3.11
N SER A 107 16.32 -3.46 -2.82
CA SER A 107 17.34 -3.99 -3.74
C SER A 107 17.30 -5.52 -3.91
N PHE A 108 16.54 -6.23 -3.07
CA PHE A 108 16.40 -7.68 -3.07
C PHE A 108 15.06 -8.16 -3.65
N ALA A 109 14.19 -7.23 -4.07
CA ALA A 109 12.89 -7.55 -4.65
C ALA A 109 12.67 -6.76 -5.94
N THR A 110 12.13 -7.43 -6.95
CA THR A 110 11.63 -6.77 -8.15
C THR A 110 10.28 -6.08 -7.85
N PRO A 111 9.90 -5.03 -8.60
CA PRO A 111 8.56 -4.43 -8.48
C PRO A 111 7.43 -5.45 -8.61
N SER A 112 7.58 -6.44 -9.50
CA SER A 112 6.62 -7.52 -9.72
C SER A 112 6.48 -8.44 -8.50
N GLN A 113 7.58 -8.76 -7.80
CA GLN A 113 7.56 -9.54 -6.56
C GLN A 113 6.89 -8.76 -5.42
N ALA A 114 7.20 -7.47 -5.28
CA ALA A 114 6.52 -6.62 -4.31
C ALA A 114 5.01 -6.52 -4.60
N ASN A 115 4.62 -6.50 -5.88
CA ASN A 115 3.22 -6.52 -6.28
C ASN A 115 2.51 -7.85 -5.97
N LEU A 116 3.18 -8.98 -6.15
CA LEU A 116 2.63 -10.29 -5.76
C LEU A 116 2.32 -10.32 -4.26
N ILE A 117 3.25 -9.83 -3.43
CA ILE A 117 3.03 -9.70 -1.98
C ILE A 117 1.85 -8.77 -1.68
N LEU A 118 1.80 -7.59 -2.30
CA LEU A 118 0.70 -6.65 -2.09
C LEU A 118 -0.65 -7.26 -2.48
N THR A 119 -0.69 -7.95 -3.62
CA THR A 119 -1.90 -8.58 -4.15
C THR A 119 -2.37 -9.70 -3.22
N TRP A 120 -1.45 -10.55 -2.76
CA TRP A 120 -1.79 -11.61 -1.81
C TRP A 120 -2.31 -11.06 -0.48
N ILE A 121 -1.74 -9.97 0.03
CA ILE A 121 -2.26 -9.31 1.23
C ILE A 121 -3.67 -8.73 0.97
N LYS A 122 -3.90 -8.10 -0.20
CA LYS A 122 -5.23 -7.63 -0.62
C LYS A 122 -6.25 -8.77 -0.73
N GLN A 123 -5.80 -9.98 -1.03
CA GLN A 123 -6.62 -11.20 -1.08
C GLN A 123 -6.83 -11.85 0.30
N GLY A 124 -6.38 -11.21 1.39
CA GLY A 124 -6.59 -11.66 2.76
C GLY A 124 -5.43 -12.46 3.35
N ALA A 125 -4.26 -12.45 2.70
CA ALA A 125 -3.04 -13.11 3.18
C ALA A 125 -3.27 -14.59 3.58
N LEU A 126 -3.97 -15.34 2.71
CA LEU A 126 -4.34 -16.72 2.96
C LEU A 126 -3.12 -17.65 2.97
N ASN A 127 -3.16 -18.70 3.79
CA ASN A 127 -2.23 -19.83 3.76
C ASN A 127 -2.91 -21.04 3.10
N ASN A 128 -2.79 -21.14 1.78
CA ASN A 128 -3.54 -22.03 0.90
C ASN A 128 -2.67 -22.75 -0.12
#